data_AF-A0A1Q3USA1-F1
#
_entry.id   AF-A0A1Q3USA1-F1
#
_cell.length_a   1.000
_cell.length_b   1.000
_cell.length_c   1.000
_cell.angle_alpha   90.00
_cell.angle_beta   90.00
_cell.angle_gamma   90.00
#
_symmetry.space_group_name_H-M   'P 1'
#
loop_
_entity.id
_entity.type
_entity.pdbx_description
1 polymer ?
#
loop_
_entity_poly.entity_id
_entity_poly.type
_entity_poly.pdbx_seq_one_letter_code
_entity_poly.pdbx_strand_id
1 'polypeptide(L)'
;MRMLGGNRGKDTRRPLPARGARPPIPWNGIALTLALALVSAVGLINLATQIATITPQVGDLVVFAPDRPGLQEPVRLVAQRAGQADCMLDVAAMRESGGSLIVERRWPGKNPLYGVHWSGLRTSGDVSNCGADADLLLRGSDLRILATAVGGFGLPRPQIVPLIPTDMPPAPIP
;
A
#
# COMPACT_ATOMS: atom_id res chain seq x y z
N MET A 1 1.57 103.33 -34.97
CA MET A 1 1.16 102.85 -33.63
C MET A 1 0.91 101.36 -33.70
N ARG A 2 1.76 100.56 -33.04
CA ARG A 2 1.59 99.12 -32.87
C ARG A 2 0.64 98.88 -31.69
N MET A 3 -0.37 98.03 -31.86
CA MET A 3 -1.12 97.42 -30.76
C MET A 3 -1.07 95.91 -30.93
N LEU A 4 -0.46 95.26 -29.94
CA LEU A 4 -0.35 93.83 -29.74
C LEU A 4 -1.66 93.29 -29.14
N GLY A 5 -2.04 92.08 -29.55
CA GLY A 5 -3.02 91.25 -28.85
C GLY A 5 -3.38 90.08 -29.75
N GLY A 6 -3.21 88.81 -29.40
CA GLY A 6 -2.97 88.16 -28.11
C GLY A 6 -3.50 86.75 -28.32
N ASN A 7 -2.65 85.84 -28.81
CA ASN A 7 -3.05 84.50 -29.25
C ASN A 7 -3.29 83.61 -28.03
N ARG A 8 -4.56 83.32 -27.72
CA ARG A 8 -4.97 82.53 -26.54
C ARG A 8 -5.05 81.06 -26.94
N GLY A 9 -3.96 80.33 -26.71
CA GLY A 9 -3.91 78.87 -26.86
C GLY A 9 -4.95 78.17 -25.99
N LYS A 10 -5.78 77.32 -26.60
CA LYS A 10 -6.66 76.40 -25.90
C LYS A 10 -5.89 75.11 -25.61
N ASP A 11 -5.39 75.00 -24.38
CA ASP A 11 -4.85 73.76 -23.81
C ASP A 11 -5.99 72.77 -23.57
N THR A 12 -6.27 71.92 -24.56
CA THR A 12 -7.18 70.78 -24.40
C THR A 12 -6.41 69.63 -23.74
N ARG A 13 -6.25 69.68 -22.41
CA ARG A 13 -5.74 68.53 -21.65
C ARG A 13 -6.73 67.36 -21.79
N ARG A 14 -6.34 66.33 -22.53
CA ARG A 14 -7.07 65.05 -22.57
C ARG A 14 -7.02 64.39 -21.19
N PRO A 15 -8.13 63.87 -20.65
CA PRO A 15 -8.07 63.07 -19.44
C PRO A 15 -7.31 61.75 -19.70
N LEU A 16 -6.40 61.39 -18.80
CA LEU A 16 -5.70 60.09 -18.84
C LEU A 16 -6.72 58.95 -18.63
N PRO A 17 -6.57 57.80 -19.31
CA PRO A 17 -7.37 56.62 -19.02
C PRO A 17 -7.10 56.14 -17.59
N ALA A 18 -8.16 55.86 -16.86
CA ALA A 18 -8.11 55.30 -15.51
C ALA A 18 -7.29 54.01 -15.51
N ARG A 19 -6.33 53.90 -14.59
CA ARG A 19 -5.57 52.66 -14.34
C ARG A 19 -6.56 51.54 -14.04
N GLY A 20 -6.52 50.48 -14.84
CA GLY A 20 -7.32 49.29 -14.63
C GLY A 20 -7.11 48.72 -13.23
N ALA A 21 -8.21 48.56 -12.50
CA ALA A 21 -8.24 47.78 -11.27
C ALA A 21 -7.85 46.33 -11.64
N ARG A 22 -6.73 45.85 -11.11
CA ARG A 22 -6.42 44.42 -11.16
C ARG A 22 -7.47 43.69 -10.32
N PRO A 23 -8.16 42.65 -10.84
CA PRO A 23 -9.11 41.90 -10.03
C PRO A 23 -8.37 41.27 -8.84
N PRO A 24 -8.97 41.25 -7.64
CA PRO A 24 -8.40 40.55 -6.50
C PRO A 24 -8.27 39.07 -6.86
N ILE A 25 -7.04 38.54 -6.78
CA ILE A 25 -6.78 37.12 -6.97
C ILE A 25 -7.56 36.39 -5.87
N PRO A 26 -8.55 35.54 -6.22
CA PRO A 26 -9.35 34.86 -5.22
C PRO A 26 -8.47 33.84 -4.51
N TRP A 27 -8.03 34.14 -3.29
CA TRP A 27 -7.24 33.25 -2.43
C TRP A 27 -7.88 31.87 -2.26
N ASN A 28 -9.22 31.82 -2.33
CA ASN A 28 -10.01 30.59 -2.31
C ASN A 28 -9.66 29.64 -3.45
N GLY A 29 -9.31 30.15 -4.63
CA GLY A 29 -8.92 29.34 -5.78
C GLY A 29 -7.55 28.70 -5.63
N ILE A 30 -6.61 29.39 -4.96
CA ILE A 30 -5.26 28.88 -4.69
C ILE A 30 -5.31 27.81 -3.58
N ALA A 31 -6.08 28.04 -2.53
CA ALA A 31 -6.26 27.06 -1.46
C ALA A 31 -6.94 25.78 -1.98
N LEU A 32 -7.94 25.91 -2.86
CA LEU A 32 -8.62 24.77 -3.47
C LEU A 32 -7.70 23.96 -4.38
N THR A 33 -6.86 24.60 -5.20
CA THR A 33 -5.92 23.88 -6.08
C THR A 33 -4.82 23.19 -5.29
N LEU A 34 -4.30 23.81 -4.23
CA LEU A 34 -3.34 23.17 -3.31
C LEU A 34 -3.96 21.98 -2.58
N ALA A 35 -5.19 22.11 -2.07
CA ALA A 35 -5.89 21.00 -1.42
C ALA A 35 -6.14 19.83 -2.41
N LEU A 36 -6.56 20.13 -3.64
CA LEU A 36 -6.78 19.12 -4.67
C LEU A 36 -5.48 18.43 -5.11
N ALA A 37 -4.38 19.18 -5.20
CA ALA A 37 -3.05 18.65 -5.50
C ALA A 37 -2.50 17.75 -4.38
N LEU A 38 -2.77 18.09 -3.11
CA LEU A 38 -2.39 17.27 -1.98
C LEU A 38 -3.21 15.98 -1.91
N VAL A 39 -4.52 16.04 -2.16
CA VAL A 39 -5.39 14.86 -2.22
C VAL A 39 -4.99 13.92 -3.36
N SER A 40 -4.65 14.46 -4.54
CA SER A 40 -4.19 13.64 -5.66
C SER A 40 -2.84 12.99 -5.40
N ALA A 41 -1.90 13.71 -4.76
CA ALA A 41 -0.62 13.14 -4.34
C ALA A 41 -0.78 12.00 -3.33
N VAL A 42 -1.63 12.16 -2.31
CA VAL A 42 -1.94 11.10 -1.33
C VAL A 42 -2.62 9.91 -2.00
N GLY A 43 -3.55 10.15 -2.92
CA GLY A 43 -4.21 9.09 -3.69
C GLY A 43 -3.24 8.26 -4.54
N LEU A 44 -2.28 8.92 -5.20
CA LEU A 44 -1.24 8.25 -6.00
C LEU A 44 -0.26 7.45 -5.13
N ILE A 45 0.09 7.95 -3.94
CA ILE A 45 0.96 7.23 -2.99
C ILE A 45 0.24 5.99 -2.43
N ASN A 46 -1.06 6.10 -2.13
CA ASN A 46 -1.87 4.95 -1.69
C ASN A 46 -2.02 3.89 -2.79
N LEU A 47 -2.19 4.30 -4.06
CA LEU A 47 -2.18 3.35 -5.18
C LEU A 47 -0.80 2.70 -5.38
N ALA A 48 0.28 3.49 -5.32
CA ALA A 48 1.64 2.99 -5.52
C ALA A 48 2.04 1.99 -4.43
N THR A 49 1.64 2.21 -3.18
CA THR A 49 1.87 1.25 -2.08
C THR A 49 1.04 -0.02 -2.24
N GLN A 50 -0.20 0.06 -2.75
CA GLN A 50 -1.00 -1.12 -3.10
C GLN A 50 -0.46 -1.89 -4.32
N ILE A 51 0.24 -1.21 -5.24
CA ILE A 51 0.87 -1.85 -6.40
C ILE A 51 2.22 -2.48 -6.02
N ALA A 52 2.98 -1.85 -5.13
CA ALA A 52 4.23 -2.40 -4.61
C ALA A 52 4.02 -3.74 -3.87
N THR A 53 2.83 -3.98 -3.30
CA THR A 53 2.45 -5.25 -2.67
C THR A 53 2.09 -6.38 -3.65
N ILE A 54 2.09 -6.14 -4.97
CA ILE A 54 1.66 -7.17 -5.95
C ILE A 54 2.78 -8.19 -6.24
N THR A 55 4.04 -7.82 -6.03
CA THR A 55 5.18 -8.71 -6.30
C THR A 55 5.84 -9.14 -4.99
N PRO A 56 5.91 -10.45 -4.71
CA PRO A 56 6.59 -10.93 -3.52
C PRO A 56 8.05 -10.45 -3.47
N GLN A 57 8.50 -10.04 -2.30
CA GLN A 57 9.85 -9.56 -2.04
C GLN A 57 10.64 -10.55 -1.18
N VAL A 58 11.96 -10.50 -1.27
CA VAL A 58 12.82 -11.22 -0.33
C VAL A 58 12.61 -10.66 1.07
N GLY A 59 12.43 -11.56 2.04
CA GLY A 59 12.05 -11.23 3.42
C GLY A 59 10.54 -11.26 3.69
N ASP A 60 9.71 -11.39 2.65
CA ASP A 60 8.27 -11.55 2.87
C ASP A 60 7.99 -12.88 3.59
N LEU A 61 7.07 -12.83 4.54
CA LEU A 61 6.66 -13.97 5.36
C LEU A 61 5.19 -14.31 5.08
N VAL A 62 4.87 -15.59 4.93
CA VAL A 62 3.50 -16.09 4.86
C VAL A 62 3.29 -17.00 6.06
N VAL A 63 2.41 -16.60 6.98
CA VAL A 63 2.17 -17.36 8.22
C VAL A 63 0.86 -18.12 8.11
N PHE A 64 0.93 -19.41 8.41
CA PHE A 64 -0.19 -20.32 8.44
C PHE A 64 -0.54 -20.56 9.90
N ALA A 65 -1.73 -20.12 10.30
CA ALA A 65 -2.25 -20.30 11.65
C ALA A 65 -3.75 -20.57 11.59
N PRO A 66 -4.30 -21.35 12.54
CA PRO A 66 -5.70 -21.76 12.51
C PRO A 66 -6.66 -20.58 12.74
N ASP A 67 -6.27 -19.62 13.57
CA ASP A 67 -7.03 -18.43 13.95
C ASP A 67 -6.90 -17.25 12.96
N ARG A 68 -6.00 -17.37 11.97
CA ARG A 68 -5.78 -16.31 11.00
C ARG A 68 -6.91 -16.28 9.95
N PRO A 69 -7.55 -15.12 9.70
CA PRO A 69 -8.54 -15.00 8.64
C PRO A 69 -7.90 -15.25 7.28
N GLY A 70 -8.61 -15.98 6.40
CA GLY A 70 -8.09 -16.43 5.12
C GLY A 70 -9.20 -16.97 4.23
N LEU A 71 -8.83 -17.40 3.01
CA LEU A 71 -9.76 -18.08 2.11
C LEU A 71 -10.28 -19.37 2.77
N GLN A 72 -11.54 -19.69 2.51
CA GLN A 72 -12.15 -20.94 2.96
C GLN A 72 -12.05 -22.04 1.90
N GLU A 73 -11.75 -21.67 0.66
CA GLU A 73 -11.56 -22.62 -0.42
C GLU A 73 -10.28 -23.45 -0.25
N PRO A 74 -10.30 -24.74 -0.62
CA PRO A 74 -9.12 -25.58 -0.57
C PRO A 74 -8.11 -25.10 -1.61
N VAL A 75 -6.91 -24.74 -1.14
CA VAL A 75 -5.77 -24.36 -1.99
C VAL A 75 -4.70 -25.43 -1.86
N ARG A 76 -4.39 -26.08 -2.99
CA ARG A 76 -3.32 -27.08 -3.11
C ARG A 76 -2.40 -26.73 -4.26
N LEU A 77 -1.11 -26.59 -3.97
CA LEU A 77 -0.09 -26.21 -4.95
C LEU A 77 1.08 -27.17 -4.91
N VAL A 78 1.67 -27.43 -6.07
CA VAL A 78 2.90 -28.22 -6.17
C VAL A 78 4.09 -27.31 -5.91
N ALA A 79 4.97 -27.73 -5.00
CA ALA A 79 6.24 -27.09 -4.72
C ALA A 79 7.39 -27.96 -5.24
N GLN A 80 8.33 -27.33 -5.92
CA GLN A 80 9.53 -28.00 -6.39
C GLN A 80 10.59 -28.00 -5.30
N ARG A 81 11.37 -29.06 -5.20
CA ARG A 81 12.49 -29.16 -4.26
C ARG A 81 13.77 -29.51 -5.00
N ALA A 82 14.85 -28.79 -4.71
CA ALA A 82 16.11 -28.98 -5.40
C ALA A 82 16.65 -30.40 -5.17
N GLY A 83 16.76 -31.18 -6.26
CA GLY A 83 17.30 -32.54 -6.22
C GLY A 83 16.40 -33.59 -5.55
N GLN A 84 15.13 -33.28 -5.30
CA GLN A 84 14.17 -34.22 -4.70
C GLN A 84 12.87 -34.22 -5.52
N ALA A 85 11.97 -35.17 -5.23
CA ALA A 85 10.65 -35.19 -5.84
C ALA A 85 9.84 -33.96 -5.41
N ASP A 86 8.98 -33.49 -6.32
CA ASP A 86 8.00 -32.45 -6.04
C ASP A 86 7.06 -32.88 -4.91
N CYS A 87 6.64 -31.91 -4.11
CA CYS A 87 5.74 -32.11 -2.97
C CYS A 87 4.58 -31.12 -3.03
N MET A 88 3.63 -31.22 -2.10
CA MET A 88 2.40 -30.43 -2.09
C MET A 88 2.31 -29.50 -0.88
N LEU A 89 1.83 -28.30 -1.16
CA LEU A 89 1.42 -27.29 -0.19
C LEU A 89 -0.11 -27.26 -0.14
N ASP A 90 -0.69 -27.90 0.85
CA ASP A 90 -2.11 -27.85 1.19
C ASP A 90 -2.32 -26.82 2.30
N VAL A 91 -2.95 -25.70 1.95
CA VAL A 91 -3.15 -24.58 2.88
C VAL A 91 -3.97 -24.99 4.09
N ALA A 92 -4.92 -25.92 3.96
CA ALA A 92 -5.71 -26.39 5.09
C ALA A 92 -4.81 -27.11 6.11
N ALA A 93 -3.98 -28.05 5.65
CA ALA A 93 -3.04 -28.78 6.50
C ALA A 93 -1.97 -27.86 7.12
N MET A 94 -1.46 -26.90 6.35
CA MET A 94 -0.48 -25.92 6.84
C MET A 94 -1.09 -25.00 7.91
N ARG A 95 -2.35 -24.56 7.75
CA ARG A 95 -3.05 -23.73 8.74
C ARG A 95 -3.37 -24.51 10.01
N GLU A 96 -3.85 -25.74 9.87
CA GLU A 96 -4.18 -26.61 11.00
C GLU A 96 -2.95 -26.92 11.85
N SER A 97 -1.83 -27.26 11.20
CA SER A 97 -0.61 -27.65 11.89
C SER A 97 0.29 -26.48 12.30
N GLY A 98 0.08 -25.31 11.71
CA GLY A 98 0.88 -24.11 11.95
C GLY A 98 2.23 -24.14 11.22
N GLY A 99 2.70 -22.94 10.87
CA GLY A 99 4.04 -22.74 10.32
C GLY A 99 4.15 -21.47 9.50
N SER A 100 5.26 -21.30 8.80
CA SER A 100 5.50 -20.15 7.96
C SER A 100 6.41 -20.44 6.76
N LEU A 101 6.18 -19.71 5.68
CA LEU A 101 7.10 -19.62 4.54
C LEU A 101 7.78 -18.26 4.56
N ILE A 102 9.11 -18.22 4.45
CA ILE A 102 9.86 -16.99 4.23
C ILE A 102 10.45 -16.99 2.81
N VAL A 103 10.37 -15.85 2.13
CA VAL A 103 11.00 -15.68 0.82
C VAL A 103 12.47 -15.35 1.01
N GLU A 104 13.35 -16.26 0.64
CA GLU A 104 14.80 -16.09 0.83
C GLU A 104 15.50 -15.57 -0.42
N ARG A 105 14.99 -15.95 -1.59
CA ARG A 105 15.62 -15.62 -2.86
C ARG A 105 14.59 -15.38 -3.95
N ARG A 106 14.95 -14.51 -4.90
CA ARG A 106 14.18 -14.23 -6.10
C ARG A 106 15.07 -14.33 -7.33
N TRP A 107 14.63 -15.09 -8.33
CA TRP A 107 15.21 -15.09 -9.66
C TRP A 107 14.32 -14.28 -10.61
N PRO A 108 14.80 -13.13 -11.13
CA PRO A 108 14.01 -12.28 -12.01
C PRO A 108 13.82 -12.92 -13.39
N GLY A 109 12.75 -12.52 -14.09
CA GLY A 109 12.40 -13.01 -15.42
C GLY A 109 10.93 -12.78 -15.74
N LYS A 110 10.48 -13.25 -16.92
CA LYS A 110 9.06 -13.15 -17.33
C LYS A 110 8.14 -13.90 -16.36
N ASN A 111 8.60 -15.03 -15.84
CA ASN A 111 7.95 -15.81 -14.79
C ASN A 111 8.92 -15.96 -13.62
N PRO A 112 8.97 -15.00 -12.68
CA PRO A 112 9.94 -15.03 -11.60
C PRO A 112 9.73 -16.25 -10.71
N LEU A 113 10.84 -16.89 -10.35
CA LEU A 113 10.90 -17.99 -9.38
C LEU A 113 11.37 -17.44 -8.03
N TYR A 114 10.86 -18.05 -6.97
CA TYR A 114 11.14 -17.67 -5.59
C TYR A 114 11.63 -18.90 -4.85
N GLY A 115 12.77 -18.75 -4.19
CA GLY A 115 13.28 -19.69 -3.21
C GLY A 115 12.66 -19.31 -1.88
N VAL A 116 11.88 -20.21 -1.32
CA VAL A 116 11.21 -20.01 -0.04
C VAL A 116 11.62 -21.11 0.92
N HIS A 117 11.77 -20.76 2.18
CA HIS A 117 12.02 -21.71 3.24
C HIS A 117 10.75 -21.93 4.05
N TRP A 118 10.35 -23.20 4.19
CA TRP A 118 9.23 -23.65 5.01
C TRP A 118 9.72 -24.07 6.38
N SER A 119 9.04 -23.59 7.41
CA SER A 119 9.19 -24.05 8.78
C SER A 119 7.83 -24.28 9.43
N GLY A 120 7.53 -25.52 9.79
CA GLY A 120 6.29 -25.94 10.44
C GLY A 120 6.27 -27.45 10.69
N LEU A 121 5.10 -28.05 10.93
CA LEU A 121 5.04 -29.50 11.14
C LEU A 121 4.86 -30.29 9.84
N ARG A 122 4.02 -29.77 8.94
CA ARG A 122 3.69 -30.41 7.66
C ARG A 122 3.13 -29.40 6.66
N THR A 123 3.30 -29.71 5.38
CA THR A 123 2.67 -28.97 4.27
C THR A 123 1.49 -29.70 3.65
N SER A 124 1.32 -30.99 3.89
CA SER A 124 0.17 -31.80 3.44
C SER A 124 -0.21 -32.83 4.51
N GLY A 125 -1.46 -33.29 4.47
CA GLY A 125 -1.96 -34.37 5.32
C GLY A 125 -1.63 -35.79 4.81
N ASP A 126 -1.03 -35.91 3.63
CA ASP A 126 -0.74 -37.19 2.97
C ASP A 126 0.76 -37.36 2.64
N VAL A 127 1.08 -38.39 1.84
CA VAL A 127 2.46 -38.73 1.44
C VAL A 127 3.15 -37.68 0.59
N SER A 128 2.43 -36.68 0.07
CA SER A 128 3.00 -35.58 -0.70
C SER A 128 3.51 -34.42 0.16
N ASN A 129 3.58 -34.59 1.48
CA ASN A 129 4.11 -33.59 2.41
C ASN A 129 5.56 -33.19 2.11
N CYS A 130 5.85 -31.90 2.18
CA CYS A 130 7.20 -31.37 2.00
C CYS A 130 8.11 -31.61 3.22
N GLY A 131 7.54 -31.93 4.38
CA GLY A 131 8.25 -32.11 5.64
C GLY A 131 8.01 -30.96 6.62
N ALA A 132 8.77 -30.96 7.71
CA ALA A 132 8.71 -29.92 8.74
C ALA A 132 9.59 -28.70 8.42
N ASP A 133 10.69 -28.94 7.71
CA ASP A 133 11.69 -27.95 7.34
C ASP A 133 12.12 -28.24 5.90
N ALA A 134 11.95 -27.28 4.98
CA ALA A 134 12.25 -27.50 3.57
C ALA A 134 12.48 -26.21 2.78
N ASP A 135 13.49 -26.24 1.92
CA ASP A 135 13.70 -25.21 0.90
C ASP A 135 12.95 -25.56 -0.38
N LEU A 136 12.07 -24.67 -0.81
CA LEU A 136 11.12 -24.88 -1.90
C LEU A 136 11.28 -23.82 -2.98
N LEU A 137 10.96 -24.21 -4.22
CA LEU A 137 10.89 -23.33 -5.37
C LEU A 137 9.44 -23.14 -5.80
N LEU A 138 8.99 -21.89 -5.79
CA LEU A 138 7.63 -21.49 -6.17
C LEU A 138 7.63 -20.43 -7.26
N ARG A 139 6.57 -20.41 -8.07
CA ARG A 139 6.29 -19.28 -8.97
C ARG A 139 5.71 -18.12 -8.19
N GLY A 140 5.91 -16.90 -8.69
CA GLY A 140 5.31 -15.70 -8.09
C GLY A 140 3.79 -15.76 -8.00
N SER A 141 3.10 -16.40 -8.96
CA SER A 141 1.65 -16.62 -8.91
C SER A 141 1.26 -17.46 -7.69
N ASP A 142 1.98 -18.55 -7.48
CA ASP A 142 1.68 -19.59 -6.49
C ASP A 142 1.91 -19.01 -5.09
N LEU A 143 3.01 -18.27 -4.91
CA LEU A 143 3.31 -17.56 -3.66
C LEU A 143 2.26 -16.50 -3.30
N ARG A 144 1.72 -15.76 -4.27
CA ARG A 144 0.62 -14.80 -4.03
C ARG A 144 -0.69 -15.50 -3.69
N ILE A 145 -0.97 -16.65 -4.29
CA ILE A 145 -2.15 -17.45 -3.97
C ILE A 145 -2.06 -17.90 -2.51
N LEU A 146 -0.91 -18.43 -2.08
CA LEU A 146 -0.66 -18.81 -0.69
C LEU A 146 -0.81 -17.63 0.26
N ALA A 147 -0.19 -16.49 -0.05
CA ALA A 147 -0.31 -15.29 0.76
C ALA A 147 -1.78 -14.83 0.87
N THR A 148 -2.49 -14.72 -0.25
CA THR A 148 -3.92 -14.36 -0.27
C THR A 148 -4.77 -15.33 0.57
N ALA A 149 -4.46 -16.63 0.50
CA ALA A 149 -5.19 -17.65 1.24
C ALA A 149 -5.08 -17.50 2.76
N VAL A 150 -4.07 -16.79 3.27
CA VAL A 150 -3.87 -16.49 4.70
C VAL A 150 -3.95 -15.00 5.02
N GLY A 151 -4.56 -14.18 4.15
CA GLY A 151 -4.78 -12.76 4.42
C GLY A 151 -3.57 -11.84 4.15
N GLY A 152 -2.62 -12.29 3.33
CA GLY A 152 -1.48 -11.51 2.82
C GLY A 152 -0.13 -11.87 3.43
N PHE A 153 0.91 -11.15 2.97
CA PHE A 153 2.26 -11.23 3.51
C PHE A 153 2.39 -10.50 4.86
N GLY A 154 3.30 -10.98 5.70
CA GLY A 154 3.66 -10.41 7.00
C GLY A 154 2.86 -10.97 8.18
N LEU A 155 3.22 -10.49 9.37
CA LEU A 155 2.46 -10.71 10.60
C LEU A 155 1.27 -9.75 10.64
N PRO A 156 0.11 -10.16 11.21
CA PRO A 156 -0.96 -9.21 11.50
C PRO A 156 -0.36 -8.09 12.35
N ARG A 157 -0.54 -6.82 11.95
CA ARG A 157 -0.13 -5.70 12.80
C ARG A 157 -0.87 -5.85 14.14
N PRO A 158 -0.19 -5.73 15.30
CA PRO A 158 -0.89 -5.69 16.57
C PRO A 158 -1.91 -4.55 16.49
N GLN A 159 -3.18 -4.87 16.67
CA GLN A 159 -4.20 -3.86 16.86
C GLN A 159 -3.88 -3.21 18.19
N ILE A 160 -3.41 -1.96 18.16
CA ILE A 160 -3.29 -1.15 19.37
C ILE A 160 -4.73 -0.91 19.83
N VAL A 161 -5.23 -1.74 20.73
CA VAL A 161 -6.50 -1.50 21.41
C VAL A 161 -6.29 -0.26 22.28
N PRO A 162 -7.02 0.84 22.06
CA PRO A 162 -6.98 1.96 22.97
C PRO A 162 -7.47 1.44 24.32
N LEU A 163 -6.61 1.46 25.34
CA LEU A 163 -7.05 1.28 26.72
C LEU A 163 -7.87 2.52 27.06
N ILE A 164 -9.19 2.46 26.86
CA ILE A 164 -10.11 3.41 27.47
C ILE A 164 -10.05 3.08 28.97
N PRO A 165 -9.54 3.97 29.83
CA PRO A 165 -9.58 3.74 31.27
C PRO A 165 -11.05 3.75 31.70
N THR A 166 -11.63 2.58 31.95
CA THR A 166 -13.02 2.43 32.42
C THR A 166 -13.16 2.72 33.91
N ASP A 167 -12.13 3.23 34.58
CA ASP A 167 -12.08 3.34 36.03
C ASP A 167 -11.69 4.76 36.49
N MET A 168 -12.36 5.76 35.92
CA MET A 168 -12.32 7.11 36.50
C MET A 168 -13.46 7.21 37.53
N PRO A 169 -13.16 7.29 38.84
CA PRO A 169 -14.18 7.47 39.86
C PRO A 169 -14.92 8.80 39.63
N PRO A 170 -16.23 8.87 39.90
CA PRO A 170 -17.01 10.08 39.69
C PRO A 170 -16.43 11.23 40.54
N ALA A 171 -16.28 12.39 39.90
CA ALA A 171 -15.80 13.60 40.56
C ALA A 171 -16.72 13.98 41.73
N PRO A 172 -16.18 14.45 42.86
CA PRO A 172 -16.98 14.93 43.98
C PRO A 172 -17.82 16.12 43.52
N ILE A 173 -19.13 16.03 43.75
CA ILE A 173 -20.08 17.11 43.51
C ILE A 173 -19.83 18.20 44.57
N PRO A 174 -19.72 19.48 44.18
CA PRO A 174 -19.50 20.59 45.13
C PRO A 174 -20.68 20.82 46.08
#